data_AF-C3QN61-F1
#
_entry.id   AF-C3QN61-F1
#
_cell.length_a   1.000
_cell.length_b   1.000
_cell.length_c   1.000
_cell.angle_alpha   90.00
_cell.angle_beta   90.00
_cell.angle_gamma   90.00
#
_symmetry.space_group_name_H-M   'P 1'
#
loop_
_entity.id
_entity.type
_entity.pdbx_description
1 polymer ?
#
loop_
_entity_poly.entity_id
_entity_poly.type
_entity_poly.pdbx_seq_one_letter_code
_entity_poly.pdbx_strand_id
1 'polypeptide(L)'
;MNTENRVSPQAPEIEEAIIGACLIEQGAIPLVADKLRPEMFYVLRHQVIYAAILAMYHAGIKIDILTVKEELSHRGKLEEAGGPFGITQLSSKVATSAHLEYHAQIVHEKYLRREMILGFNKLLACSLDETMDIDDSLVDAHNLLDRLEGEFGHNNHMRDMDELMTATMVEAEGRIANNKNGVTGLPTGLADLDRMTSGLQKGELVVVAARPGVGKTAFALHMARSAAMAGYAVAVYSLEMQGERLADRWLTAVSEISARHWRSGTVSQQELVEARTTAADLKRLPIHVDDSTSVNMEHIRSSARLLQSQHACDAIIIDYLQLCDMTTGQNNRNREQEVAQATRKAKLLAKELNVPVVLLSQLNRESENRPAGRPELAHLRESGAIEQDADVVMLLYRPALARVTTDRESGYPTEGLGVVIIAKQRNGETGNVYFRHNPEMTKITEYVPPLEYMLKHAK
;
A
#
# COMPACT_ATOMS: atom_id res chain seq x y z
N MET A 1 3.11 1.40 -37.31
CA MET A 1 1.70 1.24 -37.75
C MET A 1 1.21 2.60 -38.23
N ASN A 2 0.75 2.73 -39.48
CA ASN A 2 0.22 3.98 -40.04
C ASN A 2 -0.98 4.49 -39.23
N THR A 3 -0.80 5.56 -38.48
CA THR A 3 -1.85 6.29 -37.74
C THR A 3 -2.43 7.46 -38.53
N GLU A 4 -1.88 7.78 -39.71
CA GLU A 4 -2.17 8.99 -40.50
C GLU A 4 -3.63 9.14 -40.96
N ASN A 5 -4.48 8.13 -40.81
CA ASN A 5 -5.90 8.18 -41.18
C ASN A 5 -6.88 7.77 -40.06
N ARG A 6 -6.44 7.68 -38.80
CA ARG A 6 -7.36 7.41 -37.68
C ARG A 6 -7.83 8.71 -37.04
N VAL A 7 -9.12 8.96 -37.18
CA VAL A 7 -9.81 10.07 -36.51
C VAL A 7 -9.66 9.90 -34.99
N SER A 8 -9.29 10.99 -34.29
CA SER A 8 -9.14 11.00 -32.84
C SER A 8 -10.45 10.56 -32.14
N PRO A 9 -10.41 9.78 -31.04
CA PRO A 9 -11.60 9.36 -30.32
C PRO A 9 -12.51 10.54 -29.94
N GLN A 10 -13.74 10.54 -30.46
CA GLN A 10 -14.70 11.63 -30.29
C GLN A 10 -16.13 11.09 -30.28
N ALA A 11 -17.07 11.88 -29.73
CA ALA A 11 -18.51 11.61 -29.79
C ALA A 11 -19.30 12.94 -29.88
N PRO A 12 -19.21 13.70 -30.98
CA PRO A 12 -19.80 15.04 -31.07
C PRO A 12 -21.31 15.05 -30.82
N GLU A 13 -22.04 14.04 -31.28
CA GLU A 13 -23.50 13.95 -31.06
C GLU A 13 -23.87 13.80 -29.58
N ILE A 14 -23.03 13.10 -28.81
CA ILE A 14 -23.21 12.94 -27.36
C ILE A 14 -22.86 14.23 -26.63
N GLU A 15 -21.82 14.93 -27.07
CA GLU A 15 -21.48 16.26 -26.54
C GLU A 15 -22.62 17.27 -26.74
N GLU A 16 -23.22 17.28 -27.93
CA GLU A 16 -24.38 18.12 -28.26
C GLU A 16 -25.58 17.77 -27.38
N ALA A 17 -25.84 16.48 -27.15
CA ALA A 17 -26.90 16.01 -26.27
C ALA A 17 -26.72 16.47 -24.82
N ILE A 18 -25.49 16.43 -24.29
CA ILE A 18 -25.19 16.88 -22.92
C ILE A 18 -25.44 18.39 -22.78
N ILE A 19 -24.91 19.18 -23.72
CA ILE A 19 -25.09 20.64 -23.70
C ILE A 19 -26.57 20.99 -23.90
N GLY A 20 -27.26 20.33 -24.82
CA GLY A 20 -28.69 20.48 -25.05
C GLY A 20 -29.51 20.24 -23.78
N ALA A 21 -29.24 19.15 -23.06
CA ALA A 21 -29.88 18.86 -21.78
C ALA A 21 -29.62 19.95 -20.73
N CYS A 22 -28.37 20.43 -20.59
CA CYS A 22 -28.02 21.51 -19.66
C CYS A 22 -28.70 22.86 -19.99
N LEU A 23 -29.04 23.12 -21.26
CA LEU A 23 -29.73 24.33 -21.69
C LEU A 23 -31.24 24.29 -21.46
N ILE A 24 -31.83 23.11 -21.29
CA ILE A 24 -33.28 22.89 -21.24
C ILE A 24 -33.74 22.49 -19.85
N GLU A 25 -33.02 21.59 -19.19
CA GLU A 25 -33.42 21.00 -17.91
C GLU A 25 -32.55 21.54 -16.77
N GLN A 26 -33.17 22.20 -15.79
CA GLN A 26 -32.46 22.73 -14.61
C GLN A 26 -31.74 21.64 -13.79
N GLY A 27 -32.23 20.40 -13.82
CA GLY A 27 -31.65 19.26 -13.12
C GLY A 27 -30.52 18.54 -13.87
N ALA A 28 -30.17 18.96 -15.10
CA ALA A 28 -29.14 18.29 -15.89
C ALA A 28 -27.73 18.62 -15.41
N ILE A 29 -27.42 19.90 -15.18
CA ILE A 29 -26.05 20.33 -14.84
C ILE A 29 -25.50 19.70 -13.54
N PRO A 30 -26.27 19.52 -12.44
CA PRO A 30 -25.73 18.87 -11.23
C PRO A 30 -25.31 17.42 -11.45
N LEU A 31 -25.90 16.72 -12.42
CA LEU A 31 -25.57 15.32 -12.73
C LEU A 31 -24.23 15.15 -13.46
N VAL A 32 -23.73 16.22 -14.09
CA VAL A 32 -22.53 16.19 -14.95
C VAL A 32 -21.43 17.16 -14.53
N ALA A 33 -21.73 18.19 -13.73
CA ALA A 33 -20.77 19.21 -13.31
C ALA A 33 -19.53 18.61 -12.63
N ASP A 34 -19.72 17.59 -11.79
CA ASP A 34 -18.64 16.91 -11.07
C ASP A 34 -17.95 15.81 -11.89
N LYS A 35 -18.46 15.51 -13.10
CA LYS A 35 -17.96 14.42 -13.95
C LYS A 35 -17.22 14.93 -15.18
N LEU A 36 -17.58 16.12 -15.67
CA LEU A 36 -17.07 16.67 -16.92
C LEU A 36 -16.40 18.03 -16.73
N ARG A 37 -15.24 18.19 -17.37
CA ARG A 37 -14.55 19.48 -17.52
C ARG A 37 -14.61 19.95 -18.98
N PRO A 38 -14.53 21.27 -19.25
CA PRO A 38 -14.60 21.80 -20.61
C PRO A 38 -13.62 21.14 -21.58
N GLU A 39 -12.39 20.84 -21.14
CA GLU A 39 -11.33 20.26 -21.97
C GLU A 39 -11.64 18.80 -22.40
N MET A 40 -12.61 18.16 -21.74
CA MET A 40 -13.05 16.80 -22.08
C MET A 40 -13.91 16.75 -23.36
N PHE A 41 -14.48 17.88 -23.78
CA PHE A 41 -15.21 17.94 -25.05
C PHE A 41 -14.22 17.99 -26.20
N TYR A 42 -14.45 17.22 -27.26
CA TYR A 42 -13.61 17.22 -28.45
C TYR A 42 -13.81 18.47 -29.30
N VAL A 43 -15.07 18.90 -29.47
CA VAL A 43 -15.37 20.04 -30.32
C VAL A 43 -15.14 21.34 -29.55
N LEU A 44 -14.25 22.20 -30.06
CA LEU A 44 -13.87 23.46 -29.41
C LEU A 44 -15.09 24.33 -29.03
N ARG A 45 -16.08 24.44 -29.91
CA ARG A 45 -17.32 25.20 -29.63
C ARG A 45 -18.07 24.66 -28.41
N HIS A 46 -18.09 23.32 -28.22
CA HIS A 46 -18.72 22.68 -27.08
C HIS A 46 -17.95 22.95 -25.78
N GLN A 47 -16.61 22.96 -25.85
CA GLN A 47 -15.76 23.35 -24.70
C GLN A 47 -16.11 24.77 -24.23
N VAL A 48 -16.20 25.73 -25.17
CA VAL A 48 -16.51 27.14 -24.87
C VAL A 48 -17.88 27.28 -24.23
N ILE A 49 -18.90 26.61 -24.79
CA ILE A 49 -20.28 26.66 -24.27
C ILE A 49 -20.35 26.02 -22.88
N TYR A 50 -19.79 24.82 -22.72
CA TYR A 50 -19.82 24.11 -21.44
C TYR A 50 -19.05 24.87 -20.35
N ALA A 51 -17.93 25.53 -20.69
CA ALA A 51 -17.20 26.39 -19.75
C ALA A 51 -18.05 27.58 -19.26
N ALA A 52 -18.87 28.17 -20.13
CA ALA A 52 -19.80 29.23 -19.72
C ALA A 52 -20.91 28.68 -18.81
N ILE A 53 -21.53 27.57 -19.19
CA ILE A 53 -22.56 26.86 -18.41
C ILE A 53 -22.03 26.52 -17.01
N LEU A 54 -20.85 25.92 -16.91
CA LEU A 54 -20.23 25.52 -15.65
C LEU A 54 -19.93 26.74 -14.75
N ALA A 55 -19.45 27.84 -15.34
CA ALA A 55 -19.20 29.07 -14.60
C ALA A 55 -20.50 29.71 -14.08
N MET A 56 -21.58 29.69 -14.87
CA MET A 56 -22.90 30.15 -14.44
C MET A 56 -23.46 29.28 -13.32
N TYR A 57 -23.30 27.95 -13.41
CA TYR A 57 -23.69 26.99 -12.38
C TYR A 57 -23.01 27.30 -11.04
N HIS A 58 -21.69 27.49 -11.05
CA HIS A 58 -20.93 27.84 -9.84
C HIS A 58 -21.30 29.22 -9.27
N ALA A 59 -21.72 30.15 -10.12
CA ALA A 59 -22.23 31.46 -9.69
C ALA A 59 -23.69 31.43 -9.20
N GLY A 60 -24.36 30.27 -9.22
CA GLY A 60 -25.76 30.13 -8.82
C GLY A 60 -26.74 30.80 -9.80
N ILE A 61 -26.30 31.07 -11.03
CA ILE A 61 -27.12 31.70 -12.06
C ILE A 61 -27.97 30.63 -12.73
N LYS A 62 -29.25 30.91 -12.96
CA LYS A 62 -30.13 30.01 -13.70
C LYS A 62 -29.65 29.86 -15.14
N ILE A 63 -29.59 28.62 -15.60
CA ILE A 63 -29.07 28.25 -16.91
C ILE A 63 -30.26 27.96 -17.83
N ASP A 64 -30.30 28.69 -18.94
CA ASP A 64 -31.19 28.51 -20.07
C ASP A 64 -30.52 29.09 -21.33
N ILE A 65 -31.17 28.93 -22.48
CA ILE A 65 -30.64 29.36 -23.78
C ILE A 65 -30.32 30.87 -23.80
N LEU A 66 -31.17 31.70 -23.19
CA LEU A 66 -31.03 33.16 -23.24
C LEU A 66 -29.91 33.64 -22.33
N THR A 67 -29.86 33.10 -21.11
CA THR A 67 -28.83 33.44 -20.11
C THR A 67 -27.44 32.98 -20.55
N VAL A 68 -27.31 31.79 -21.14
CA VAL A 68 -26.02 31.31 -21.69
C VAL A 68 -25.57 32.15 -22.89
N LYS A 69 -26.50 32.55 -23.77
CA LYS A 69 -26.18 33.46 -24.88
C LYS A 69 -25.67 34.81 -24.37
N GLU A 70 -26.33 35.39 -23.38
CA GLU A 70 -25.93 36.67 -22.78
C GLU A 70 -24.54 36.56 -22.12
N GLU A 71 -24.29 35.48 -21.39
CA GLU A 71 -22.99 35.23 -20.76
C GLU A 71 -21.86 35.08 -21.79
N LEU A 72 -22.12 34.36 -22.89
CA LEU A 72 -21.17 34.20 -23.98
C LEU A 72 -20.92 35.53 -24.72
N SER A 73 -21.94 36.36 -24.91
CA SER A 73 -21.80 37.73 -25.43
C SER A 73 -20.94 38.59 -24.52
N HIS A 74 -21.22 38.59 -23.22
CA HIS A 74 -20.50 39.38 -22.22
C HIS A 74 -19.02 39.01 -22.16
N ARG A 75 -18.70 37.72 -22.36
CA ARG A 75 -17.31 37.21 -22.45
C ARG A 75 -16.64 37.43 -23.80
N GLY A 76 -17.35 37.94 -24.80
CA GLY A 76 -16.85 38.09 -26.17
C GLY A 76 -16.62 36.76 -26.91
N LYS A 77 -17.22 35.66 -26.43
CA LYS A 77 -17.03 34.29 -26.97
C LYS A 77 -18.23 33.74 -27.75
N LEU A 78 -19.26 34.56 -27.97
CA LEU A 78 -20.48 34.14 -28.66
C LEU A 78 -20.21 33.62 -30.08
N GLU A 79 -19.33 34.28 -30.82
CA GLU A 79 -18.98 33.86 -32.19
C GLU A 79 -18.21 32.53 -32.19
N GLU A 80 -17.29 32.33 -31.24
CA GLU A 80 -16.56 31.05 -31.05
C GLU A 80 -17.51 29.88 -30.69
N ALA A 81 -18.62 30.19 -30.03
CA ALA A 81 -19.68 29.24 -29.71
C ALA A 81 -20.62 28.92 -30.90
N GLY A 82 -20.38 29.50 -32.08
CA GLY A 82 -21.24 29.31 -33.27
C GLY A 82 -22.43 30.28 -33.35
N GLY A 83 -22.36 31.38 -32.62
CA GLY A 83 -23.36 32.45 -32.63
C GLY A 83 -24.70 32.05 -32.00
N PRO A 84 -25.70 32.97 -32.04
CA PRO A 84 -27.03 32.72 -31.49
C PRO A 84 -27.72 31.49 -32.09
N PHE A 85 -27.50 31.25 -33.39
CA PHE A 85 -28.08 30.11 -34.09
C PHE A 85 -27.50 28.77 -33.60
N GLY A 86 -26.18 28.69 -33.37
CA GLY A 86 -25.52 27.48 -32.88
C GLY A 86 -26.04 27.04 -31.51
N ILE A 87 -26.19 27.98 -30.57
CA ILE A 87 -26.73 27.69 -29.23
C ILE A 87 -28.18 27.20 -29.33
N THR A 88 -29.00 27.86 -30.15
CA THR A 88 -30.40 27.47 -30.36
C THR A 88 -30.49 26.08 -31.00
N GLN A 89 -29.60 25.75 -31.94
CA GLN A 89 -29.57 24.44 -32.58
C GLN A 89 -29.24 23.31 -31.58
N LEU A 90 -28.34 23.55 -30.62
CA LEU A 90 -28.02 22.57 -29.57
C LEU A 90 -29.24 22.24 -28.70
N SER A 91 -30.10 23.21 -28.42
CA SER A 91 -31.34 22.97 -27.68
C SER A 91 -32.36 22.08 -28.42
N SER A 92 -32.24 21.95 -29.76
CA SER A 92 -33.12 21.07 -30.53
C SER A 92 -32.71 19.59 -30.46
N LYS A 93 -31.48 19.31 -30.01
CA LYS A 93 -30.94 17.96 -29.83
C LYS A 93 -31.21 17.49 -28.40
N VAL A 94 -32.48 17.22 -28.11
CA VAL A 94 -32.93 16.84 -26.78
C VAL A 94 -32.50 15.40 -26.46
N ALA A 95 -31.72 15.25 -25.40
CA ALA A 95 -31.57 14.01 -24.66
C ALA A 95 -32.21 14.18 -23.28
N THR A 96 -33.01 13.20 -22.86
CA THR A 96 -33.56 13.15 -21.50
C THR A 96 -32.44 13.09 -20.48
N SER A 97 -32.55 13.83 -19.37
CA SER A 97 -31.59 13.77 -18.25
C SER A 97 -31.36 12.36 -17.69
N ALA A 98 -32.32 11.44 -17.88
CA ALA A 98 -32.23 10.04 -17.46
C ALA A 98 -30.99 9.28 -17.97
N HIS A 99 -30.41 9.69 -19.11
CA HIS A 99 -29.20 9.05 -19.67
C HIS A 99 -27.96 9.96 -19.63
N LEU A 100 -28.07 11.13 -18.99
CA LEU A 100 -27.03 12.15 -19.04
C LEU A 100 -25.74 11.71 -18.37
N GLU A 101 -25.83 10.94 -17.28
CA GLU A 101 -24.68 10.37 -16.60
C GLU A 101 -23.93 9.37 -17.49
N TYR A 102 -24.67 8.54 -18.23
CA TYR A 102 -24.09 7.60 -19.19
C TYR A 102 -23.43 8.34 -20.37
N HIS A 103 -24.05 9.40 -20.87
CA HIS A 103 -23.46 10.27 -21.89
C HIS A 103 -22.18 10.95 -21.41
N ALA A 104 -22.17 11.45 -20.17
CA ALA A 104 -20.97 12.01 -19.54
C ALA A 104 -19.85 10.97 -19.45
N GLN A 105 -20.16 9.72 -19.07
CA GLN A 105 -19.16 8.63 -19.07
C GLN A 105 -18.56 8.39 -20.46
N ILE A 106 -19.36 8.43 -21.53
CA ILE A 106 -18.85 8.29 -22.90
C ILE A 106 -17.88 9.43 -23.24
N VAL A 107 -18.25 10.69 -22.98
CA VAL A 107 -17.37 11.84 -23.27
C VAL A 107 -16.08 11.76 -22.47
N HIS A 108 -16.16 11.40 -21.19
CA HIS A 108 -15.00 11.16 -20.32
C HIS A 108 -14.10 10.05 -20.87
N GLU A 109 -14.66 8.92 -21.28
CA GLU A 109 -13.92 7.81 -21.90
C GLU A 109 -13.22 8.25 -23.20
N LYS A 110 -13.89 9.05 -24.05
CA LYS A 110 -13.26 9.59 -25.26
C LYS A 110 -12.11 10.53 -24.92
N TYR A 111 -12.26 11.38 -23.91
CA TYR A 111 -11.19 12.25 -23.41
C TYR A 111 -9.98 11.45 -22.91
N LEU A 112 -10.20 10.45 -22.06
CA LEU A 112 -9.16 9.56 -21.56
C LEU A 112 -8.40 8.87 -22.69
N ARG A 113 -9.12 8.36 -23.71
CA ARG A 113 -8.49 7.77 -24.88
C ARG A 113 -7.62 8.78 -25.65
N ARG A 114 -7.99 10.06 -25.70
CA ARG A 114 -7.17 11.11 -26.32
C ARG A 114 -5.92 11.40 -25.51
N GLU A 115 -6.04 11.52 -24.18
CA GLU A 115 -4.90 11.71 -23.28
C GLU A 115 -3.92 10.53 -23.36
N MET A 116 -4.41 9.29 -23.43
CA MET A 116 -3.60 8.10 -23.67
C MET A 116 -2.83 8.17 -24.98
N ILE A 117 -3.50 8.53 -26.08
CA ILE A 117 -2.84 8.65 -27.39
C ILE A 117 -1.75 9.73 -27.36
N LEU A 118 -2.04 10.90 -26.78
CA LEU A 118 -1.07 11.99 -26.66
C LEU A 118 0.13 11.58 -25.81
N GLY A 119 -0.12 10.98 -24.65
CA GLY A 119 0.91 10.52 -23.73
C GLY A 119 1.79 9.44 -24.34
N PHE A 120 1.20 8.40 -24.96
CA PHE A 120 1.98 7.34 -25.60
C PHE A 120 2.76 7.83 -26.82
N ASN A 121 2.23 8.77 -27.61
CA ASN A 121 2.99 9.37 -28.69
C ASN A 121 4.18 10.18 -28.18
N LYS A 122 4.03 10.90 -27.06
CA LYS A 122 5.14 11.59 -26.39
C LYS A 122 6.21 10.59 -25.95
N LEU A 123 5.82 9.51 -25.26
CA LEU A 123 6.75 8.48 -24.79
C LEU A 123 7.46 7.76 -25.93
N LEU A 124 6.74 7.48 -27.03
CA LEU A 124 7.34 6.89 -28.23
C LEU A 124 8.39 7.82 -28.84
N ALA A 125 8.11 9.13 -28.91
CA ALA A 125 9.06 10.11 -29.40
C ALA A 125 10.31 10.19 -28.50
N CYS A 126 10.13 10.22 -27.17
CA CYS A 126 11.24 10.18 -26.22
C CYS A 126 12.07 8.89 -26.34
N SER A 127 11.42 7.74 -26.53
CA SER A 127 12.10 6.43 -26.64
C SER A 127 12.89 6.27 -27.94
N LEU A 128 12.53 7.02 -28.99
CA LEU A 128 13.24 7.03 -30.27
C LEU A 128 14.41 8.02 -30.29
N ASP A 129 14.47 8.94 -29.32
CA ASP A 129 15.54 9.92 -29.19
C ASP A 129 16.69 9.32 -28.34
N GLU A 130 17.75 8.86 -29.01
CA GLU A 130 18.94 8.27 -28.37
C GLU A 130 19.71 9.25 -27.46
N THR A 131 19.36 10.54 -27.45
CA THR A 131 19.97 11.55 -26.57
C THR A 131 19.26 11.68 -25.22
N MET A 132 18.06 11.10 -25.06
CA MET A 132 17.34 11.10 -23.80
C MET A 132 17.77 9.95 -22.89
N ASP A 133 17.83 10.22 -21.58
CA ASP A 133 18.02 9.16 -20.60
C ASP A 133 16.77 8.25 -20.54
N ILE A 134 17.01 6.95 -20.48
CA ILE A 134 15.95 5.95 -20.35
C ILE A 134 15.22 6.08 -19.01
N ASP A 135 15.93 6.52 -17.96
CA ASP A 135 15.36 6.71 -16.62
C ASP A 135 14.34 7.85 -16.62
N ASP A 136 14.62 8.96 -17.33
CA ASP A 136 13.67 10.07 -17.50
C ASP A 136 12.43 9.65 -18.29
N SER A 137 12.61 8.82 -19.32
CA SER A 137 11.51 8.26 -20.11
C SER A 137 10.60 7.35 -19.29
N LEU A 138 11.17 6.58 -18.36
CA LEU A 138 10.41 5.77 -17.41
C LEU A 138 9.64 6.65 -16.41
N VAL A 139 10.24 7.72 -15.90
CA VAL A 139 9.53 8.68 -15.01
C VAL A 139 8.33 9.31 -15.73
N ASP A 140 8.50 9.75 -16.98
CA ASP A 140 7.42 10.30 -17.79
C ASP A 140 6.29 9.27 -18.04
N ALA A 141 6.63 7.99 -18.18
CA ALA A 141 5.64 6.92 -18.33
C ALA A 141 4.82 6.70 -17.05
N HIS A 142 5.46 6.71 -15.89
CA HIS A 142 4.77 6.62 -14.60
C HIS A 142 3.87 7.84 -14.36
N ASN A 143 4.36 9.06 -14.65
CA ASN A 143 3.56 10.28 -14.51
C ASN A 143 2.31 10.27 -15.41
N LEU A 144 2.40 9.70 -16.62
CA LEU A 144 1.25 9.52 -17.50
C LEU A 144 0.23 8.55 -16.90
N LEU A 145 0.70 7.40 -16.39
CA LEU A 145 -0.17 6.41 -15.75
C LEU A 145 -0.86 6.97 -14.51
N ASP A 146 -0.12 7.63 -13.62
CA ASP A 146 -0.68 8.27 -12.42
C ASP A 146 -1.74 9.32 -12.78
N ARG A 147 -1.51 10.12 -13.82
CA ARG A 147 -2.51 11.11 -14.30
C ARG A 147 -3.77 10.43 -14.82
N LEU A 148 -3.62 9.38 -15.62
CA LEU A 148 -4.75 8.63 -16.17
C LEU A 148 -5.54 7.94 -15.05
N GLU A 149 -4.87 7.29 -14.09
CA GLU A 149 -5.48 6.74 -12.88
C GLU A 149 -6.22 7.83 -12.08
N GLY A 150 -5.63 9.02 -11.99
CA GLY A 150 -6.24 10.21 -11.38
C GLY A 150 -7.61 10.56 -11.96
N GLU A 151 -7.73 10.49 -13.28
CA GLU A 151 -8.97 10.77 -14.00
C GLU A 151 -10.03 9.67 -13.90
N PHE A 152 -9.66 8.45 -13.48
CA PHE A 152 -10.58 7.31 -13.37
C PHE A 152 -11.46 7.28 -12.11
N GLY A 153 -11.25 8.13 -11.09
CA GLY A 153 -12.19 8.12 -9.96
C GLY A 153 -11.78 8.79 -8.65
N HIS A 154 -11.55 10.10 -8.64
CA HIS A 154 -11.40 10.84 -7.37
C HIS A 154 -12.72 11.29 -6.72
N ASN A 155 -13.84 11.34 -7.46
CA ASN A 155 -15.15 11.76 -6.90
C ASN A 155 -15.97 10.62 -6.26
N ASN A 156 -15.50 9.37 -6.29
CA ASN A 156 -16.23 8.22 -5.76
C ASN A 156 -15.90 7.88 -4.28
N HIS A 157 -15.17 8.76 -3.57
CA HIS A 157 -14.72 8.51 -2.21
C HIS A 157 -15.59 9.17 -1.13
N MET A 158 -16.55 10.02 -1.53
CA MET A 158 -17.51 10.63 -0.60
C MET A 158 -18.73 9.73 -0.48
N ARG A 159 -18.70 8.84 0.51
CA ARG A 159 -19.79 7.91 0.83
C ARG A 159 -20.72 8.53 1.86
N ASP A 160 -22.02 8.37 1.69
CA ASP A 160 -22.98 8.78 2.73
C ASP A 160 -23.00 7.79 3.91
N MET A 161 -23.73 8.14 4.97
CA MET A 161 -23.79 7.30 6.17
C MET A 161 -24.51 5.97 5.93
N ASP A 162 -25.43 5.89 4.96
CA ASP A 162 -26.17 4.66 4.68
C ASP A 162 -25.26 3.64 4.00
N GLU A 163 -24.51 4.08 2.98
CA GLU A 163 -23.50 3.27 2.30
C GLU A 163 -22.40 2.83 3.29
N LEU A 164 -21.92 3.75 4.13
CA LEU A 164 -20.89 3.46 5.13
C LEU A 164 -21.34 2.43 6.17
N MET A 165 -22.54 2.58 6.74
CA MET A 165 -23.04 1.65 7.76
C MET A 165 -23.33 0.28 7.16
N THR A 166 -23.87 0.22 5.94
CA THR A 166 -24.07 -1.04 5.21
C THR A 166 -22.76 -1.77 4.99
N ALA A 167 -21.74 -1.08 4.45
CA ALA A 167 -20.41 -1.67 4.25
C ALA A 167 -19.77 -2.14 5.57
N THR A 168 -19.91 -1.33 6.64
CA THR A 168 -19.37 -1.65 7.97
C THR A 168 -19.99 -2.94 8.54
N MET A 169 -21.31 -3.11 8.38
CA MET A 169 -22.01 -4.30 8.85
C MET A 169 -21.58 -5.55 8.08
N VAL A 170 -21.46 -5.46 6.76
CA VAL A 170 -20.94 -6.57 5.92
C VAL A 170 -19.53 -6.98 6.36
N GLU A 171 -18.66 -6.02 6.64
CA GLU A 171 -17.30 -6.30 7.13
C GLU A 171 -17.31 -6.91 8.55
N ALA A 172 -18.21 -6.46 9.44
CA ALA A 172 -18.37 -7.02 10.77
C ALA A 172 -18.86 -8.48 10.72
N GLU A 173 -19.87 -8.77 9.90
CA GLU A 173 -20.37 -10.14 9.68
C GLU A 173 -19.28 -11.05 9.10
N GLY A 174 -18.51 -10.54 8.13
CA GLY A 174 -17.35 -11.24 7.58
C GLY A 174 -16.30 -11.58 8.63
N ARG A 175 -16.01 -10.66 9.57
CA ARG A 175 -15.09 -10.91 10.70
C ARG A 175 -15.63 -11.96 11.66
N ILE A 176 -16.93 -11.94 11.95
CA ILE A 176 -17.58 -12.91 12.84
C ILE A 176 -17.54 -14.31 12.21
N ALA A 177 -17.85 -14.42 10.92
CA ALA A 177 -17.86 -15.70 10.21
C ALA A 177 -16.47 -16.31 10.06
N ASN A 178 -15.43 -15.48 9.87
CA ASN A 178 -14.05 -15.93 9.69
C ASN A 178 -13.25 -16.02 10.99
N ASN A 179 -13.85 -15.70 12.13
CA ASN A 179 -13.18 -15.75 13.42
C ASN A 179 -12.73 -17.18 13.75
N LYS A 180 -11.41 -17.35 13.90
CA LYS A 180 -10.82 -18.60 14.40
C LYS A 180 -10.17 -18.33 15.75
N ASN A 181 -10.83 -18.74 16.84
CA ASN A 181 -10.33 -18.63 18.21
C ASN A 181 -9.93 -17.20 18.64
N GLY A 182 -10.67 -16.18 18.21
CA GLY A 182 -10.40 -14.78 18.53
C GLY A 182 -9.48 -14.07 17.53
N VAL A 183 -8.99 -14.76 16.50
CA VAL A 183 -8.16 -14.16 15.43
C VAL A 183 -9.05 -13.87 14.22
N THR A 184 -9.14 -12.59 13.85
CA THR A 184 -9.91 -12.12 12.69
C THR A 184 -9.02 -11.76 11.50
N GLY A 185 -7.75 -11.44 11.76
CA GLY A 185 -6.72 -11.15 10.76
C GLY A 185 -5.85 -12.37 10.44
N LEU A 186 -4.71 -12.12 9.81
CA LEU A 186 -3.74 -13.18 9.50
C LEU A 186 -2.96 -13.58 10.77
N PRO A 187 -2.78 -14.87 11.04
CA PRO A 187 -2.09 -15.32 12.24
C PRO A 187 -0.59 -15.03 12.17
N THR A 188 -0.04 -14.50 13.26
CA THR A 188 1.40 -14.25 13.42
C THR A 188 2.17 -15.50 13.81
N GLY A 189 1.48 -16.51 14.37
CA GLY A 189 2.09 -17.75 14.90
C GLY A 189 2.50 -17.67 16.36
N LEU A 190 2.19 -16.55 17.03
CA LEU A 190 2.30 -16.37 18.47
C LEU A 190 0.90 -16.04 19.01
N ALA A 191 0.31 -16.96 19.77
CA ALA A 191 -1.04 -16.88 20.30
C ALA A 191 -1.27 -15.65 21.17
N ASP A 192 -0.29 -15.29 22.01
CA ASP A 192 -0.39 -14.08 22.83
C ASP A 192 -0.34 -12.80 21.98
N LEU A 193 0.42 -12.80 20.86
CA LEU A 193 0.45 -11.69 19.92
C LEU A 193 -0.87 -11.59 19.15
N ASP A 194 -1.34 -12.72 18.63
CA ASP A 194 -2.61 -12.81 17.92
C ASP A 194 -3.79 -12.43 18.80
N ARG A 195 -3.77 -12.74 20.11
CA ARG A 195 -4.78 -12.28 21.07
C ARG A 195 -4.76 -10.75 21.22
N MET A 196 -3.58 -10.14 21.30
CA MET A 196 -3.46 -8.69 21.47
C MET A 196 -3.75 -7.90 20.19
N THR A 197 -3.47 -8.46 19.02
CA THR A 197 -3.65 -7.78 17.72
C THR A 197 -4.88 -8.23 16.96
N SER A 198 -5.54 -9.31 17.40
CA SER A 198 -6.53 -10.07 16.62
C SER A 198 -5.96 -10.60 15.28
N GLY A 199 -4.64 -10.79 15.20
CA GLY A 199 -3.90 -11.08 13.96
C GLY A 199 -3.54 -9.81 13.17
N LEU A 200 -2.81 -9.97 12.06
CA LEU A 200 -2.47 -8.87 11.16
C LEU A 200 -3.70 -8.46 10.35
N GLN A 201 -4.18 -7.23 10.53
CA GLN A 201 -5.38 -6.76 9.85
C GLN A 201 -5.09 -6.18 8.46
N LYS A 202 -6.06 -6.31 7.57
CA LYS A 202 -6.02 -5.73 6.22
C LYS A 202 -5.99 -4.19 6.28
N GLY A 203 -5.26 -3.57 5.38
CA GLY A 203 -5.15 -2.11 5.33
C GLY A 203 -4.22 -1.49 6.38
N GLU A 204 -3.65 -2.29 7.29
CA GLU A 204 -2.75 -1.83 8.34
C GLU A 204 -1.28 -1.90 7.94
N LEU A 205 -0.53 -0.89 8.38
CA LEU A 205 0.93 -0.86 8.37
C LEU A 205 1.42 -1.26 9.76
N VAL A 206 2.09 -2.40 9.82
CA VAL A 206 2.75 -2.94 11.02
C VAL A 206 4.24 -2.69 10.89
N VAL A 207 4.81 -1.90 11.80
CA VAL A 207 6.25 -1.66 11.84
C VAL A 207 6.89 -2.54 12.87
N VAL A 208 7.86 -3.36 12.46
CA VAL A 208 8.67 -4.17 13.37
C VAL A 208 10.07 -3.59 13.41
N ALA A 209 10.49 -3.15 14.59
CA ALA A 209 11.79 -2.53 14.77
C ALA A 209 12.66 -3.21 15.82
N ALA A 210 13.95 -3.32 15.53
CA ALA A 210 14.91 -3.92 16.44
C ALA A 210 16.32 -3.36 16.22
N ARG A 211 17.21 -3.63 17.18
CA ARG A 211 18.66 -3.47 16.96
C ARG A 211 19.23 -4.60 16.11
N PRO A 212 20.37 -4.39 15.41
CA PRO A 212 21.06 -5.45 14.70
C PRO A 212 21.31 -6.67 15.59
N GLY A 213 21.12 -7.87 15.04
CA GLY A 213 21.35 -9.14 15.76
C GLY A 213 20.25 -9.57 16.74
N VAL A 214 19.24 -8.74 17.01
CA VAL A 214 18.12 -9.11 17.91
C VAL A 214 17.23 -10.19 17.29
N GLY A 215 17.02 -10.17 15.98
CA GLY A 215 16.22 -11.17 15.26
C GLY A 215 15.06 -10.61 14.43
N LYS A 216 15.11 -9.33 14.02
CA LYS A 216 14.11 -8.64 13.16
C LYS A 216 13.63 -9.50 11.99
N THR A 217 14.54 -9.92 11.12
CA THR A 217 14.23 -10.75 9.95
C THR A 217 13.72 -12.15 10.36
N ALA A 218 14.29 -12.77 11.40
CA ALA A 218 13.80 -14.08 11.87
C ALA A 218 12.34 -14.02 12.34
N PHE A 219 11.96 -12.94 13.04
CA PHE A 219 10.59 -12.68 13.46
C PHE A 219 9.64 -12.46 12.28
N ALA A 220 10.07 -11.68 11.29
CA ALA A 220 9.28 -11.46 10.07
C ALA A 220 9.07 -12.74 9.27
N LEU A 221 10.13 -13.54 9.08
CA LEU A 221 10.06 -14.82 8.38
C LEU A 221 9.20 -15.85 9.15
N HIS A 222 9.20 -15.79 10.48
CA HIS A 222 8.29 -16.59 11.30
C HIS A 222 6.83 -16.23 11.01
N MET A 223 6.48 -14.93 11.04
CA MET A 223 5.13 -14.47 10.71
C MET A 223 4.71 -14.87 9.28
N ALA A 224 5.58 -14.69 8.29
CA ALA A 224 5.32 -15.10 6.91
C ALA A 224 4.99 -16.59 6.81
N ARG A 225 5.80 -17.45 7.45
CA ARG A 225 5.57 -18.89 7.45
C ARG A 225 4.27 -19.26 8.14
N SER A 226 3.97 -18.66 9.29
CA SER A 226 2.75 -18.92 10.05
C SER A 226 1.49 -18.55 9.26
N ALA A 227 1.48 -17.38 8.60
CA ALA A 227 0.40 -16.98 7.71
C ALA A 227 0.28 -17.93 6.50
N ALA A 228 1.39 -18.29 5.88
CA ALA A 228 1.41 -19.22 4.74
C ALA A 228 0.93 -20.63 5.09
N MET A 229 1.25 -21.14 6.28
CA MET A 229 0.74 -22.41 6.79
C MET A 229 -0.78 -22.35 7.05
N ALA A 230 -1.32 -21.17 7.34
CA ALA A 230 -2.76 -20.96 7.46
C ALA A 230 -3.47 -20.79 6.10
N GLY A 231 -2.72 -20.85 4.99
CA GLY A 231 -3.23 -20.80 3.61
C GLY A 231 -3.20 -19.41 2.96
N TYR A 232 -2.59 -18.42 3.60
CA TYR A 232 -2.50 -17.04 3.07
C TYR A 232 -1.24 -16.85 2.24
N ALA A 233 -1.35 -16.21 1.09
CA ALA A 233 -0.20 -15.93 0.24
C ALA A 233 0.60 -14.72 0.76
N VAL A 234 1.92 -14.86 0.94
CA VAL A 234 2.77 -13.81 1.52
C VAL A 234 3.87 -13.41 0.53
N ALA A 235 3.94 -12.13 0.20
CA ALA A 235 5.05 -11.55 -0.56
C ALA A 235 6.12 -11.00 0.40
N VAL A 236 7.38 -11.39 0.20
CA VAL A 236 8.53 -10.96 0.99
C VAL A 236 9.51 -10.23 0.06
N TYR A 237 9.62 -8.92 0.25
CA TYR A 237 10.61 -8.08 -0.42
C TYR A 237 11.82 -7.92 0.48
N SER A 238 12.95 -8.45 0.06
CA SER A 238 14.18 -8.50 0.85
C SER A 238 15.27 -7.69 0.18
N LEU A 239 15.51 -6.48 0.69
CA LEU A 239 16.53 -5.60 0.14
C LEU A 239 17.90 -5.86 0.79
N GLU A 240 17.92 -6.41 2.01
CA GLU A 240 19.16 -6.71 2.76
C GLU A 240 19.78 -8.08 2.42
N MET A 241 18.94 -9.08 2.14
CA MET A 241 19.37 -10.48 2.05
C MET A 241 18.91 -11.14 0.76
N GLN A 242 19.80 -11.94 0.15
CA GLN A 242 19.45 -12.83 -0.96
C GLN A 242 18.41 -13.87 -0.53
N GLY A 243 17.57 -14.30 -1.48
CA GLY A 243 16.47 -15.23 -1.27
C GLY A 243 16.93 -16.56 -0.67
N GLU A 244 18.07 -17.09 -1.11
CA GLU A 244 18.62 -18.35 -0.57
C GLU A 244 18.97 -18.23 0.92
N ARG A 245 19.39 -17.04 1.37
CA ARG A 245 19.69 -16.80 2.79
C ARG A 245 18.45 -16.71 3.66
N LEU A 246 17.32 -16.30 3.09
CA LEU A 246 16.02 -16.38 3.75
C LEU A 246 15.53 -17.83 3.80
N ALA A 247 15.70 -18.58 2.70
CA ALA A 247 15.37 -20.00 2.62
C ALA A 247 16.14 -20.85 3.64
N ASP A 248 17.44 -20.60 3.81
CA ASP A 248 18.28 -21.23 4.84
C ASP A 248 17.67 -21.06 6.25
N ARG A 249 17.12 -19.88 6.55
CA ARG A 249 16.51 -19.58 7.86
C ARG A 249 15.20 -20.33 8.06
N TRP A 250 14.32 -20.39 7.06
CA TRP A 250 13.11 -21.20 7.16
C TRP A 250 13.44 -22.68 7.33
N LEU A 251 14.41 -23.17 6.57
CA LEU A 251 14.84 -24.56 6.61
C LEU A 251 15.35 -24.93 8.00
N THR A 252 16.32 -24.18 8.53
CA THR A 252 16.93 -24.45 9.86
C THR A 252 15.92 -24.27 11.00
N ALA A 253 14.96 -23.33 10.87
CA ALA A 253 13.93 -23.13 11.87
C ALA A 253 12.88 -24.26 11.93
N VAL A 254 12.69 -25.04 10.85
CA VAL A 254 11.76 -26.18 10.80
C VAL A 254 12.47 -27.50 11.04
N SER A 255 13.60 -27.74 10.38
CA SER A 255 14.36 -29.00 10.44
C SER A 255 15.13 -29.21 11.75
N GLU A 256 15.19 -28.20 12.61
CA GLU A 256 15.96 -28.21 13.86
C GLU A 256 17.47 -28.44 13.67
N ILE A 257 17.97 -28.19 12.46
CA ILE A 257 19.40 -28.26 12.14
C ILE A 257 20.08 -26.97 12.60
N SER A 258 21.27 -27.10 13.19
CA SER A 258 22.10 -25.95 13.56
C SER A 258 22.43 -25.09 12.34
N ALA A 259 22.11 -23.80 12.41
CA ALA A 259 22.46 -22.81 11.40
C ALA A 259 23.98 -22.69 11.20
N ARG A 260 24.78 -23.02 12.22
CA ARG A 260 26.24 -23.10 12.09
C ARG A 260 26.63 -24.27 11.20
N HIS A 261 26.14 -25.48 11.49
CA HIS A 261 26.46 -26.68 10.70
C HIS A 261 25.99 -26.57 9.26
N TRP A 262 24.77 -26.06 9.06
CA TRP A 262 24.21 -25.81 7.73
C TRP A 262 25.12 -24.88 6.92
N ARG A 263 25.52 -23.74 7.52
CA ARG A 263 26.39 -22.75 6.88
C ARG A 263 27.81 -23.28 6.63
N SER A 264 28.38 -24.06 7.55
CA SER A 264 29.72 -24.62 7.40
C SER A 264 29.78 -25.86 6.50
N GLY A 265 28.63 -26.38 6.07
CA GLY A 265 28.57 -27.62 5.27
C GLY A 265 28.97 -28.87 6.05
N THR A 266 28.97 -28.82 7.39
CA THR A 266 29.38 -29.93 8.27
C THR A 266 28.18 -30.77 8.72
N VAL A 267 27.12 -30.81 7.92
CA VAL A 267 25.90 -31.56 8.20
C VAL A 267 26.09 -33.05 7.98
N SER A 268 25.53 -33.85 8.89
CA SER A 268 25.47 -35.30 8.78
C SER A 268 24.52 -35.74 7.65
N GLN A 269 24.64 -37.01 7.24
CA GLN A 269 23.73 -37.58 6.23
C GLN A 269 22.27 -37.59 6.72
N GLN A 270 22.05 -37.78 8.02
CA GLN A 270 20.71 -37.75 8.60
C GLN A 270 20.12 -36.33 8.54
N GLU A 271 20.87 -35.31 8.99
CA GLU A 271 20.45 -33.90 8.90
C GLU A 271 20.17 -33.50 7.44
N LEU A 272 20.95 -34.02 6.47
CA LEU A 272 20.71 -33.74 5.05
C LEU A 272 19.39 -34.35 4.53
N VAL A 273 19.02 -35.54 5.01
CA VAL A 273 17.72 -36.17 4.68
C VAL A 273 16.56 -35.39 5.30
N GLU A 274 16.70 -34.95 6.55
CA GLU A 274 15.72 -34.11 7.25
C GLU A 274 15.55 -32.75 6.55
N ALA A 275 16.65 -32.13 6.13
CA ALA A 275 16.64 -30.90 5.35
C ALA A 275 15.90 -31.06 4.01
N ARG A 276 16.17 -32.14 3.27
CA ARG A 276 15.48 -32.40 1.98
C ARG A 276 13.98 -32.60 2.16
N THR A 277 13.58 -33.31 3.21
CA THR A 277 12.16 -33.53 3.54
C THR A 277 11.49 -32.20 3.88
N THR A 278 12.11 -31.42 4.76
CA THR A 278 11.63 -30.09 5.16
C THR A 278 11.52 -29.13 3.97
N ALA A 279 12.50 -29.15 3.06
CA ALA A 279 12.49 -28.32 1.87
C ALA A 279 11.31 -28.67 0.94
N ALA A 280 10.92 -29.94 0.85
CA ALA A 280 9.77 -30.38 0.05
C ALA A 280 8.44 -29.85 0.63
N ASP A 281 8.33 -29.76 1.96
CA ASP A 281 7.16 -29.20 2.63
C ASP A 281 7.11 -27.68 2.48
N LEU A 282 8.24 -26.98 2.71
CA LEU A 282 8.35 -25.53 2.54
C LEU A 282 8.03 -25.08 1.11
N LYS A 283 8.39 -25.88 0.09
CA LYS A 283 8.10 -25.59 -1.32
C LYS A 283 6.61 -25.43 -1.63
N ARG A 284 5.73 -26.00 -0.80
CA ARG A 284 4.27 -25.93 -1.00
C ARG A 284 3.64 -24.68 -0.40
N LEU A 285 4.38 -23.92 0.41
CA LEU A 285 3.85 -22.73 1.05
C LEU A 285 3.71 -21.59 0.02
N PRO A 286 2.60 -20.83 0.04
CA PRO A 286 2.37 -19.71 -0.86
C PRO A 286 3.20 -18.48 -0.43
N ILE A 287 4.53 -18.60 -0.47
CA ILE A 287 5.45 -17.51 -0.16
C ILE A 287 6.20 -17.11 -1.43
N HIS A 288 6.08 -15.84 -1.81
CA HIS A 288 6.78 -15.25 -2.94
C HIS A 288 7.90 -14.36 -2.40
N VAL A 289 9.13 -14.54 -2.90
CA VAL A 289 10.29 -13.75 -2.47
C VAL A 289 10.83 -12.95 -3.65
N ASP A 290 11.05 -11.67 -3.43
CA ASP A 290 11.78 -10.78 -4.35
C ASP A 290 13.00 -10.23 -3.60
N ASP A 291 14.19 -10.65 -4.04
CA ASP A 291 15.48 -10.28 -3.47
C ASP A 291 16.32 -9.40 -4.40
N SER A 292 15.66 -8.75 -5.35
CA SER A 292 16.30 -7.85 -6.31
C SER A 292 16.94 -6.65 -5.57
N THR A 293 18.19 -6.33 -5.90
CA THR A 293 19.00 -5.33 -5.16
C THR A 293 18.67 -3.87 -5.50
N SER A 294 17.95 -3.62 -6.59
CA SER A 294 17.56 -2.28 -7.08
C SER A 294 16.07 -1.99 -6.89
N VAL A 295 15.45 -2.56 -5.85
CA VAL A 295 14.01 -2.42 -5.60
C VAL A 295 13.71 -1.09 -4.91
N ASN A 296 12.94 -0.25 -5.59
CA ASN A 296 12.33 0.93 -4.99
C ASN A 296 10.87 0.60 -4.56
N MET A 297 10.25 1.46 -3.75
CA MET A 297 8.85 1.26 -3.30
C MET A 297 7.84 1.18 -4.46
N GLU A 298 8.18 1.74 -5.62
CA GLU A 298 7.32 1.72 -6.82
C GLU A 298 7.30 0.34 -7.49
N HIS A 299 8.46 -0.31 -7.56
CA HIS A 299 8.60 -1.68 -7.97
C HIS A 299 7.85 -2.63 -7.03
N ILE A 300 7.99 -2.44 -5.71
CA ILE A 300 7.23 -3.20 -4.70
C ILE A 300 5.72 -3.06 -4.96
N ARG A 301 5.23 -1.82 -5.15
CA ARG A 301 3.82 -1.54 -5.43
C ARG A 301 3.34 -2.28 -6.69
N SER A 302 4.07 -2.15 -7.79
CA SER A 302 3.73 -2.78 -9.07
C SER A 302 3.73 -4.30 -9.01
N SER A 303 4.76 -4.89 -8.39
CA SER A 303 4.90 -6.33 -8.17
C SER A 303 3.77 -6.88 -7.27
N ALA A 304 3.47 -6.17 -6.17
CA ALA A 304 2.40 -6.56 -5.25
C ALA A 304 1.01 -6.46 -5.90
N ARG A 305 0.74 -5.43 -6.71
CA ARG A 305 -0.48 -5.32 -7.53
C ARG A 305 -0.63 -6.51 -8.48
N LEU A 306 0.46 -6.89 -9.15
CA LEU A 306 0.44 -8.04 -10.06
C LEU A 306 0.11 -9.34 -9.31
N LEU A 307 0.78 -9.62 -8.19
CA LEU A 307 0.49 -10.79 -7.37
C LEU A 307 -0.95 -10.78 -6.84
N GLN A 308 -1.45 -9.62 -6.41
CA GLN A 308 -2.82 -9.49 -5.93
C GLN A 308 -3.86 -9.75 -7.02
N SER A 309 -3.61 -9.28 -8.26
CA SER A 309 -4.50 -9.58 -9.41
C SER A 309 -4.59 -11.08 -9.72
N GLN A 310 -3.59 -11.86 -9.29
CA GLN A 310 -3.54 -13.32 -9.41
C GLN A 310 -4.06 -14.04 -8.16
N HIS A 311 -4.60 -13.30 -7.17
CA HIS A 311 -4.98 -13.80 -5.85
C HIS A 311 -3.82 -14.50 -5.09
N ALA A 312 -2.60 -14.00 -5.27
CA ALA A 312 -1.36 -14.54 -4.70
C ALA A 312 -0.69 -13.57 -3.71
N CYS A 313 -1.45 -12.66 -3.09
CA CYS A 313 -0.93 -11.70 -2.11
C CYS A 313 -2.01 -11.33 -1.07
N ASP A 314 -1.88 -11.88 0.13
CA ASP A 314 -2.70 -11.59 1.31
C ASP A 314 -1.91 -10.82 2.39
N ALA A 315 -0.58 -10.81 2.32
CA ALA A 315 0.30 -10.01 3.17
C ALA A 315 1.59 -9.64 2.46
N ILE A 316 2.17 -8.52 2.86
CA ILE A 316 3.45 -8.03 2.33
C ILE A 316 4.42 -7.83 3.49
N ILE A 317 5.65 -8.32 3.35
CA ILE A 317 6.76 -8.04 4.25
C ILE A 317 7.85 -7.32 3.48
N ILE A 318 8.34 -6.21 4.02
CA ILE A 318 9.41 -5.41 3.42
C ILE A 318 10.57 -5.35 4.41
N ASP A 319 11.64 -6.10 4.15
CA ASP A 319 12.92 -5.94 4.85
C ASP A 319 13.72 -4.82 4.17
N TYR A 320 13.30 -3.59 4.47
CA TYR A 320 13.90 -2.39 3.89
C TYR A 320 15.30 -2.16 4.47
N LEU A 321 16.25 -1.97 3.55
CA LEU A 321 17.62 -1.57 3.84
C LEU A 321 17.62 -0.17 4.46
N GLN A 322 17.87 -0.09 5.76
CA GLN A 322 18.43 1.12 6.33
C GLN A 322 19.95 1.03 6.20
N LEU A 323 20.51 1.51 5.08
CA LEU A 323 21.95 1.64 4.91
C LEU A 323 22.54 2.42 6.11
N CYS A 324 23.24 1.69 6.97
CA CYS A 324 23.99 2.22 8.10
C CYS A 324 25.47 2.22 7.72
N ASP A 325 25.96 3.37 7.26
CA ASP A 325 27.16 4.00 7.82
C ASP A 325 27.34 5.38 7.17
N MET A 326 27.92 6.30 7.95
CA MET A 326 28.78 7.43 7.56
C MET A 326 28.47 8.72 8.32
N THR A 327 29.43 9.05 9.17
CA THR A 327 29.68 10.31 9.86
C THR A 327 29.57 11.53 8.93
N THR A 328 28.47 12.29 8.96
CA THR A 328 28.41 13.75 8.66
C THR A 328 26.98 14.30 8.86
N GLY A 329 26.85 15.43 9.57
CA GLY A 329 25.55 15.97 10.02
C GLY A 329 24.63 16.57 8.94
N GLN A 330 25.08 16.76 7.69
CA GLN A 330 24.24 17.31 6.60
C GLN A 330 23.43 16.23 5.85
N ASN A 331 23.85 14.96 5.89
CA ASN A 331 23.17 13.87 5.17
C ASN A 331 22.08 13.16 5.99
N ASN A 332 21.98 13.43 7.30
CA ASN A 332 20.98 12.80 8.16
C ASN A 332 19.53 13.19 7.77
N ARG A 333 19.28 14.46 7.40
CA ARG A 333 17.93 14.94 7.03
C ARG A 333 17.34 14.23 5.81
N ASN A 334 18.15 13.91 4.80
CA ASN A 334 17.67 13.22 3.60
C ASN A 334 17.23 11.78 3.92
N ARG A 335 17.88 11.11 4.88
CA ARG A 335 17.48 9.77 5.32
C ARG A 335 16.17 9.79 6.11
N GLU A 336 15.98 10.73 7.02
CA GLU A 336 14.72 10.86 7.77
C GLU A 336 13.54 11.03 6.80
N GLN A 337 13.74 11.83 5.75
CA GLN A 337 12.79 12.03 4.66
C GLN A 337 12.55 10.78 3.83
N GLU A 338 13.60 10.03 3.49
CA GLU A 338 13.48 8.77 2.74
C GLU A 338 12.70 7.72 3.53
N VAL A 339 13.03 7.53 4.82
CA VAL A 339 12.30 6.61 5.72
C VAL A 339 10.85 7.05 5.90
N ALA A 340 10.61 8.36 6.03
CA ALA A 340 9.25 8.90 6.10
C ALA A 340 8.47 8.63 4.81
N GLN A 341 9.11 8.82 3.65
CA GLN A 341 8.49 8.55 2.36
C GLN A 341 8.20 7.05 2.17
N ALA A 342 9.15 6.18 2.53
CA ALA A 342 8.98 4.74 2.47
C ALA A 342 7.84 4.26 3.37
N THR A 343 7.77 4.76 4.60
CA THR A 343 6.68 4.47 5.55
C THR A 343 5.33 4.91 5.00
N ARG A 344 5.24 6.16 4.49
CA ARG A 344 4.01 6.68 3.90
C ARG A 344 3.57 5.85 2.70
N LYS A 345 4.50 5.52 1.79
CA LYS A 345 4.23 4.67 0.63
C LYS A 345 3.77 3.28 1.05
N ALA A 346 4.37 2.68 2.08
CA ALA A 346 3.96 1.40 2.62
C ALA A 346 2.54 1.46 3.22
N LYS A 347 2.17 2.56 3.90
CA LYS A 347 0.81 2.75 4.42
C LYS A 347 -0.21 2.92 3.29
N LEU A 348 0.12 3.66 2.25
CA LEU A 348 -0.72 3.81 1.07
C LEU A 348 -0.91 2.46 0.38
N LEU A 349 0.18 1.69 0.19
CA LEU A 349 0.14 0.35 -0.37
C LEU A 349 -0.78 -0.58 0.43
N ALA A 350 -0.67 -0.58 1.77
CA ALA A 350 -1.52 -1.39 2.63
C ALA A 350 -3.01 -1.10 2.41
N LYS A 351 -3.37 0.20 2.37
CA LYS A 351 -4.76 0.65 2.15
C LYS A 351 -5.26 0.33 0.75
N GLU A 352 -4.43 0.58 -0.26
CA GLU A 352 -4.77 0.40 -1.67
C GLU A 352 -5.03 -1.08 -1.99
N LEU A 353 -4.15 -1.97 -1.54
CA LEU A 353 -4.28 -3.40 -1.77
C LEU A 353 -5.16 -4.09 -0.72
N ASN A 354 -5.57 -3.39 0.33
CA ASN A 354 -6.33 -3.93 1.46
C ASN A 354 -5.70 -5.22 2.03
N VAL A 355 -4.38 -5.19 2.28
CA VAL A 355 -3.60 -6.27 2.90
C VAL A 355 -2.71 -5.71 4.01
N PRO A 356 -2.38 -6.48 5.06
CA PRO A 356 -1.36 -6.10 6.02
C PRO A 356 0.01 -5.93 5.35
N VAL A 357 0.67 -4.81 5.65
CA VAL A 357 2.07 -4.57 5.27
C VAL A 357 2.93 -4.53 6.52
N VAL A 358 3.90 -5.44 6.61
CA VAL A 358 4.90 -5.50 7.67
C VAL A 358 6.19 -4.83 7.17
N LEU A 359 6.49 -3.65 7.70
CA LEU A 359 7.71 -2.91 7.38
C LEU A 359 8.76 -3.11 8.47
N LEU A 360 9.92 -3.64 8.10
CA LEU A 360 11.01 -3.83 9.04
C LEU A 360 11.88 -2.57 9.12
N SER A 361 12.12 -2.10 10.34
CA SER A 361 12.91 -0.89 10.60
C SER A 361 14.04 -1.17 11.59
N GLN A 362 15.16 -0.45 11.48
CA GLN A 362 16.24 -0.55 12.46
C GLN A 362 16.12 0.58 13.48
N LEU A 363 16.47 0.29 14.74
CA LEU A 363 16.50 1.27 15.82
C LEU A 363 17.82 2.03 15.87
N ASN A 364 17.78 3.28 16.34
CA ASN A 364 18.97 4.11 16.53
C ASN A 364 19.88 3.56 17.64
N ARG A 365 21.17 3.90 17.56
CA ARG A 365 22.18 3.48 18.56
C ARG A 365 21.90 4.05 19.96
N GLU A 366 21.17 5.17 20.05
CA GLU A 366 20.76 5.78 21.33
C GLU A 366 19.96 4.84 22.24
N SER A 367 19.27 3.85 21.67
CA SER A 367 18.57 2.82 22.44
C SER A 367 19.50 1.99 23.36
N GLU A 368 20.80 1.94 23.06
CA GLU A 368 21.82 1.24 23.86
C GLU A 368 22.25 2.04 25.11
N ASN A 369 22.03 3.36 25.13
CA ASN A 369 22.40 4.22 26.25
C ASN A 369 21.43 4.08 27.44
N ARG A 370 20.34 3.33 27.28
CA ARG A 370 19.36 3.10 28.34
C ARG A 370 19.77 2.00 29.32
N PRO A 371 19.35 2.10 30.59
CA PRO A 371 19.47 0.98 31.53
C PRO A 371 18.83 -0.29 30.94
N ALA A 372 19.58 -1.39 30.90
CA ALA A 372 19.19 -2.66 30.31
C ALA A 372 18.90 -2.67 28.79
N GLY A 373 19.08 -1.56 28.07
CA GLY A 373 18.94 -1.51 26.61
C GLY A 373 17.52 -1.80 26.08
N ARG A 374 16.48 -1.59 26.88
CA ARG A 374 15.08 -1.83 26.49
C ARG A 374 14.59 -0.71 25.55
N PRO A 375 14.10 -1.03 24.34
CA PRO A 375 13.71 -0.02 23.36
C PRO A 375 12.35 0.60 23.68
N GLU A 376 12.16 1.84 23.24
CA GLU A 376 10.92 2.60 23.32
C GLU A 376 10.63 3.24 21.97
N LEU A 377 9.39 3.71 21.81
CA LEU A 377 8.93 4.35 20.58
C LEU A 377 9.78 5.58 20.20
N ALA A 378 10.30 6.32 21.19
CA ALA A 378 11.23 7.43 20.97
C ALA A 378 12.55 7.05 20.28
N HIS A 379 12.92 5.76 20.20
CA HIS A 379 14.11 5.32 19.46
C HIS A 379 13.86 5.11 17.96
N LEU A 380 12.61 5.25 17.51
CA LEU A 380 12.24 5.38 16.10
C LEU A 380 12.26 6.85 15.62
N ARG A 381 12.53 7.80 16.53
CA ARG A 381 12.24 9.23 16.38
C ARG A 381 13.13 10.00 15.40
N GLU A 382 14.16 9.37 14.82
CA GLU A 382 14.76 9.87 13.57
C GLU A 382 13.77 9.76 12.38
N SER A 383 12.57 9.18 12.56
CA SER A 383 11.47 9.28 11.61
C SER A 383 10.12 9.42 12.34
N GLY A 384 9.73 10.64 12.71
CA GLY A 384 8.41 10.94 13.27
C GLY A 384 7.24 10.48 12.38
N ALA A 385 7.50 10.25 11.09
CA ALA A 385 6.54 9.65 10.16
C ALA A 385 6.22 8.19 10.47
N ILE A 386 7.17 7.38 10.95
CA ILE A 386 6.90 6.00 11.39
C ILE A 386 5.86 5.99 12.51
N GLU A 387 6.10 6.82 13.53
CA GLU A 387 5.18 6.95 14.66
C GLU A 387 3.81 7.44 14.20
N GLN A 388 3.71 8.34 13.22
CA GLN A 388 2.43 8.85 12.74
C GLN A 388 1.70 7.83 11.87
N ASP A 389 2.35 7.29 10.85
CA ASP A 389 1.72 6.53 9.76
C ASP A 389 1.43 5.07 10.12
N ALA A 390 2.24 4.45 11.00
CA ALA A 390 2.03 3.07 11.42
C ALA A 390 0.73 2.91 12.24
N ASP A 391 0.02 1.80 12.02
CA ASP A 391 -1.12 1.42 12.86
C ASP A 391 -0.64 0.63 14.09
N VAL A 392 0.34 -0.25 13.88
CA VAL A 392 1.01 -1.04 14.93
C VAL A 392 2.51 -0.81 14.90
N VAL A 393 3.12 -0.63 16.07
CA VAL A 393 4.59 -0.58 16.23
C VAL A 393 5.02 -1.65 17.23
N MET A 394 5.82 -2.60 16.75
CA MET A 394 6.38 -3.70 17.52
C MET A 394 7.89 -3.50 17.68
N LEU A 395 8.38 -3.40 18.91
CA LEU A 395 9.82 -3.31 19.21
C LEU A 395 10.31 -4.64 19.74
N LEU A 396 11.30 -5.24 19.08
CA LEU A 396 11.88 -6.49 19.52
C LEU A 396 13.02 -6.24 20.51
N TYR A 397 13.00 -6.99 21.60
CA TYR A 397 14.01 -6.91 22.65
C TYR A 397 14.40 -8.31 23.14
N ARG A 398 15.70 -8.51 23.38
CA ARG A 398 16.24 -9.75 23.96
C ARG A 398 17.11 -9.40 25.16
N PRO A 399 16.61 -9.49 26.40
CA PRO A 399 17.33 -9.00 27.58
C PRO A 399 18.69 -9.67 27.80
N ALA A 400 18.84 -10.94 27.41
CA ALA A 400 20.11 -11.66 27.50
C ALA A 400 21.26 -10.98 26.70
N LEU A 401 20.95 -10.30 25.59
CA LEU A 401 21.95 -9.54 24.81
C LEU A 401 22.49 -8.33 25.59
N ALA A 402 21.69 -7.78 26.49
CA ALA A 402 22.09 -6.71 27.41
C ALA A 402 22.67 -7.24 28.74
N ARG A 403 23.00 -8.54 28.81
CA ARG A 403 23.50 -9.24 30.02
C ARG A 403 22.56 -9.16 31.22
N VAL A 404 21.26 -8.99 30.96
CA VAL A 404 20.23 -9.07 31.98
C VAL A 404 19.89 -10.55 32.17
N THR A 405 19.88 -11.04 33.40
CA THR A 405 19.60 -12.47 33.73
C THR A 405 18.13 -12.74 34.02
N THR A 406 17.39 -11.71 34.41
CA THR A 406 15.95 -11.79 34.73
C THR A 406 15.24 -10.57 34.16
N ASP A 407 14.22 -10.79 33.35
CA ASP A 407 13.43 -9.69 32.80
C ASP A 407 12.66 -8.99 33.92
N ARG A 408 12.72 -7.66 33.96
CA ARG A 408 12.19 -6.88 35.08
C ARG A 408 10.67 -6.83 35.12
N GLU A 409 10.02 -6.92 33.95
CA GLU A 409 8.57 -6.78 33.85
C GLU A 409 7.86 -8.11 34.07
N SER A 410 8.38 -9.20 33.50
CA SER A 410 7.81 -10.55 33.68
C SER A 410 8.36 -11.35 34.86
N GLY A 411 9.57 -11.01 35.32
CA GLY A 411 10.36 -11.86 36.22
C GLY A 411 10.98 -13.08 35.54
N TYR A 412 10.80 -13.28 34.23
CA TYR A 412 11.26 -14.50 33.57
C TYR A 412 12.79 -14.58 33.41
N PRO A 413 13.36 -15.80 33.45
CA PRO A 413 14.74 -16.03 33.04
C PRO A 413 14.95 -15.62 31.57
N THR A 414 16.04 -14.91 31.30
CA THR A 414 16.22 -14.25 30.00
C THR A 414 16.86 -15.13 28.93
N GLU A 415 17.33 -16.32 29.31
CA GLU A 415 17.92 -17.27 28.37
C GLU A 415 16.87 -17.73 27.35
N GLY A 416 17.15 -17.47 26.08
CA GLY A 416 16.20 -17.71 24.98
C GLY A 416 14.96 -16.82 24.99
N LEU A 417 14.80 -15.89 25.95
CA LEU A 417 13.65 -14.98 26.02
C LEU A 417 13.80 -13.84 24.99
N GLY A 418 12.75 -13.67 24.19
CA GLY A 418 12.47 -12.49 23.39
C GLY A 418 11.20 -11.82 23.86
N VAL A 419 11.15 -10.50 23.70
CA VAL A 419 10.00 -9.66 24.02
C VAL A 419 9.61 -8.89 22.77
N VAL A 420 8.36 -9.01 22.37
CA VAL A 420 7.71 -8.09 21.42
C VAL A 420 7.01 -7.03 22.25
N ILE A 421 7.50 -5.80 22.21
CA ILE A 421 6.88 -4.66 22.90
C ILE A 421 5.96 -3.99 21.88
N ILE A 422 4.65 -4.15 22.02
CA ILE A 422 3.65 -3.43 21.24
C ILE A 422 3.60 -2.01 21.79
N ALA A 423 4.45 -1.14 21.22
CA ALA A 423 4.64 0.23 21.68
C ALA A 423 3.54 1.17 21.17
N LYS A 424 2.89 0.82 20.06
CA LYS A 424 1.72 1.51 19.51
C LYS A 424 0.78 0.51 18.88
N GLN A 425 -0.51 0.70 19.11
CA GLN A 425 -1.59 -0.04 18.46
C GLN A 425 -2.80 0.89 18.38
N ARG A 426 -3.27 1.23 17.17
CA ARG A 426 -4.42 2.15 16.99
C ARG A 426 -5.76 1.53 17.40
N ASN A 427 -5.89 0.22 17.20
CA ASN A 427 -7.16 -0.50 17.27
C ASN A 427 -7.22 -1.51 18.44
N GLY A 428 -6.38 -1.35 19.46
CA GLY A 428 -6.21 -2.35 20.52
C GLY A 428 -5.22 -1.93 21.59
N GLU A 429 -4.80 -2.89 22.40
CA GLU A 429 -3.97 -2.64 23.58
C GLU A 429 -2.46 -2.64 23.27
N THR A 430 -1.70 -1.88 24.05
CA THR A 430 -0.24 -1.94 24.09
C THR A 430 0.21 -2.88 25.20
N GLY A 431 1.42 -3.42 25.09
CA GLY A 431 1.94 -4.36 26.10
C GLY A 431 3.07 -5.22 25.58
N ASN A 432 3.44 -6.23 26.36
CA ASN A 432 4.50 -7.15 26.02
C ASN A 432 3.96 -8.53 25.68
N VAL A 433 4.52 -9.11 24.63
CA VAL A 433 4.37 -10.52 24.30
C VAL A 433 5.73 -11.18 24.39
N TYR A 434 5.76 -12.39 24.95
CA TYR A 434 7.00 -13.12 25.19
C TYR A 434 7.12 -14.28 24.20
N PHE A 435 8.28 -14.40 23.58
CA PHE A 435 8.58 -15.49 22.65
C PHE A 435 9.92 -16.12 22.99
N ARG A 436 10.09 -17.39 22.63
CA ARG A 436 11.38 -18.06 22.70
C ARG A 436 12.10 -17.89 21.38
N HIS A 437 13.34 -17.43 21.43
CA HIS A 437 14.25 -17.33 20.30
C HIS A 437 15.43 -18.28 20.50
N ASN A 438 15.49 -19.34 19.68
CA ASN A 438 16.67 -20.19 19.61
C ASN A 438 17.64 -19.63 18.55
N PRO A 439 18.79 -19.06 18.95
CA PRO A 439 19.74 -18.48 18.01
C PRO A 439 20.50 -19.53 17.18
N GLU A 440 20.64 -20.77 17.67
CA GLU A 440 21.36 -21.83 16.96
C GLU A 440 20.58 -22.31 15.74
N MET A 441 19.25 -22.23 15.77
CA MET A 441 18.36 -22.66 14.69
C MET A 441 17.59 -21.51 14.05
N THR A 442 17.79 -20.26 14.51
CA THR A 442 16.98 -19.08 14.14
C THR A 442 15.47 -19.28 14.32
N LYS A 443 15.09 -20.13 15.28
CA LYS A 443 13.70 -20.57 15.50
C LYS A 443 13.00 -19.69 16.52
N ILE A 444 11.78 -19.29 16.21
CA ILE A 444 10.87 -18.59 17.11
C ILE A 444 9.69 -19.48 17.44
N THR A 445 9.35 -19.55 18.73
CA THR A 445 8.22 -20.31 19.29
C THR A 445 7.64 -19.55 20.49
N GLU A 446 6.53 -20.04 21.03
CA GLU A 446 6.00 -19.56 22.31
C GLU A 446 7.04 -19.64 23.43
N TYR A 447 7.05 -18.64 24.30
CA TYR A 447 7.87 -18.69 25.50
C TYR A 447 7.14 -19.42 26.62
N VAL A 448 7.64 -20.60 26.97
CA VAL A 448 7.28 -21.28 28.21
C VAL A 448 8.41 -21.06 29.23
N PRO A 449 8.14 -20.43 30.38
CA PRO A 449 9.12 -20.29 31.45
C PRO A 449 9.64 -21.66 31.91
N PRO A 450 10.92 -21.78 32.34
CA PRO A 450 11.44 -23.05 32.84
C PRO A 450 10.60 -23.63 33.98
N LEU A 451 10.46 -24.95 34.01
CA LEU A 451 9.66 -25.65 35.02
C LEU A 451 10.09 -25.29 36.45
N GLU A 452 11.39 -25.14 36.70
CA GLU A 452 11.94 -24.72 38.00
C GLU A 452 11.46 -23.32 38.42
N TYR A 453 11.36 -22.39 37.47
CA TYR A 453 10.82 -21.06 37.71
C TYR A 453 9.33 -21.13 38.04
N MET A 454 8.57 -21.91 37.25
CA MET A 454 7.15 -22.12 37.49
C MET A 454 6.89 -22.74 38.87
N LEU A 455 7.63 -23.79 39.24
CA LEU A 455 7.53 -24.46 40.55
C LEU A 455 7.90 -23.52 41.71
N LYS A 456 8.90 -22.67 41.53
CA LYS A 456 9.32 -21.68 42.55
C LYS A 456 8.29 -20.58 42.76
N HIS A 457 7.42 -20.31 41.78
CA HIS A 457 6.49 -19.17 41.79
C HIS A 457 5.01 -19.59 41.71
N ALA A 458 4.70 -20.89 41.78
CA ALA A 458 3.34 -21.43 41.83
C ALA A 458 2.67 -21.34 43.22
N LYS A 459 2.98 -20.31 44.03
CA LYS A 459 2.41 -20.12 45.37
C LYS A 459 1.20 -19.20 45.38
#